data_AF-A0A327YGD0-F1
#
_entry.id   AF-A0A327YGD0-F1
#
_cell.length_a   1.000
_cell.length_b   1.000
_cell.length_c   1.000
_cell.angle_alpha   90.00
_cell.angle_beta   90.00
_cell.angle_gamma   90.00
#
_symmetry.space_group_name_H-M   'P 1'
#
loop_
_entity.id
_entity.type
_entity.pdbx_description
1 polymer ?
#
loop_
_entity_poly.entity_id
_entity_poly.type
_entity_poly.pdbx_seq_one_letter_code
_entity_poly.pdbx_strand_id
1 'polypeptide(L)' 'MVQRALKHLNFDPKDIDGVYGKKTENAVRRFQSMYAALKDDGIYGPDTRKLMKMELQQK' A
#
# COMPACT_ATOMS: atom_id res chain seq x y z
N MET A 1 7.03 7.26 0.88
CA MET A 1 7.33 5.91 1.39
C MET A 1 6.04 5.11 1.50
N VAL A 2 6.03 3.84 1.09
CA VAL A 2 4.81 3.00 1.06
C VAL A 2 4.12 2.87 2.43
N GLN A 3 4.88 2.64 3.51
CA GLN A 3 4.33 2.50 4.87
C GLN A 3 3.55 3.75 5.33
N ARG A 4 4.08 4.97 5.08
CA ARG A 4 3.37 6.22 5.40
C ARG A 4 2.10 6.40 4.58
N ALA A 5 2.16 6.08 3.29
CA ALA A 5 1.00 6.16 2.40
C ALA A 5 -0.11 5.20 2.85
N LEU A 6 0.25 3.95 3.16
CA LEU A 6 -0.67 2.96 3.71
C LEU A 6 -1.34 3.47 4.98
N LYS A 7 -0.58 4.01 5.93
CA LYS A 7 -1.12 4.58 7.18
C LYS A 7 -2.10 5.73 6.92
N HIS A 8 -1.82 6.59 5.95
CA HIS A 8 -2.72 7.68 5.54
C HIS A 8 -4.04 7.17 4.93
N LEU A 9 -3.94 6.04 4.23
CA LEU A 9 -5.06 5.33 3.62
C LEU A 9 -5.76 4.36 4.60
N ASN A 10 -5.47 4.45 5.91
CA ASN A 10 -6.04 3.59 6.95
C ASN A 10 -5.62 2.10 6.87
N PHE A 11 -4.59 1.78 6.08
CA PHE A 11 -3.97 0.46 6.07
C PHE A 11 -2.73 0.51 6.95
N ASP A 12 -2.83 0.05 8.19
CA ASP A 12 -1.69 0.15 9.11
C ASP A 12 -0.60 -0.91 8.78
N PRO A 13 0.62 -0.51 8.34
CA PRO A 13 1.74 -1.43 8.17
C PRO A 13 2.37 -1.87 9.51
N LYS A 14 1.84 -1.37 10.65
CA LYS A 14 2.35 -1.44 12.03
C LYS A 14 3.66 -0.69 12.23
N ASP A 15 4.69 -1.09 11.50
CA ASP A 15 6.03 -0.52 11.60
C ASP A 15 6.26 0.45 10.42
N ILE A 16 6.82 1.64 10.71
CA ILE A 16 7.25 2.63 9.70
C ILE A 16 8.76 2.82 9.81
N ASP A 17 9.48 1.71 9.63
CA ASP A 17 10.89 1.56 9.93
C ASP A 17 11.82 1.73 8.72
N GLY A 18 11.27 1.84 7.50
CA GLY A 18 12.10 1.80 6.28
C GLY A 18 11.97 0.48 5.52
N VAL A 19 11.57 -0.59 6.20
CA VAL A 19 11.83 -1.97 5.79
C VAL A 19 10.56 -2.60 5.23
N TYR A 20 10.67 -3.13 4.01
CA TYR A 20 9.60 -3.89 3.40
C TYR A 20 9.54 -5.31 3.97
N GLY A 21 8.92 -5.45 5.15
CA GLY A 21 8.68 -6.75 5.79
C GLY A 21 7.26 -7.28 5.54
N LYS A 22 7.00 -8.52 6.02
CA LYS A 22 5.68 -9.18 5.92
C LYS A 22 4.50 -8.32 6.38
N LYS A 23 4.70 -7.45 7.38
CA LYS A 23 3.64 -6.54 7.87
C LYS A 23 3.29 -5.46 6.84
N THR A 24 4.30 -4.89 6.18
CA THR A 24 4.11 -3.92 5.10
C THR A 24 3.50 -4.59 3.88
N GLU A 25 4.00 -5.78 3.51
CA GLU A 25 3.44 -6.59 2.43
C GLU A 25 1.95 -6.89 2.65
N ASN A 26 1.55 -7.32 3.85
CA ASN A 26 0.14 -7.56 4.19
C ASN A 26 -0.71 -6.29 4.07
N ALA A 27 -0.19 -5.13 4.46
CA ALA A 27 -0.90 -3.86 4.31
C ALA A 27 -1.02 -3.44 2.84
N VAL A 28 0.02 -3.65 2.02
CA VAL A 28 -0.03 -3.47 0.56
C VAL A 28 -1.04 -4.42 -0.07
N ARG A 29 -1.05 -5.70 0.33
CA ARG A 29 -1.99 -6.70 -0.16
C ARG A 29 -3.43 -6.33 0.13
N ARG A 30 -3.71 -5.85 1.35
CA ARG A 30 -5.03 -5.32 1.71
C ARG A 30 -5.43 -4.14 0.84
N PHE A 31 -4.52 -3.18 0.64
CA PHE A 31 -4.76 -2.07 -0.27
C PHE A 31 -5.05 -2.57 -1.69
N GLN A 32 -4.23 -3.46 -2.24
CA GLN A 32 -4.43 -4.04 -3.58
C GLN A 32 -5.77 -4.76 -3.70
N SER A 33 -6.19 -5.53 -2.69
CA SER A 33 -7.46 -6.25 -2.70
C SER A 33 -8.70 -5.35 -2.78
N MET A 34 -8.56 -4.06 -2.46
CA MET A 34 -9.64 -3.08 -2.59
C MET A 34 -9.84 -2.63 -4.05
N TYR A 35 -8.86 -2.86 -4.93
CA TYR A 35 -8.92 -2.40 -6.31
C TYR A 35 -8.83 -3.59 -7.27
N ALA A 36 -9.89 -3.84 -8.02
CA ALA A 36 -9.93 -4.90 -9.03
C ALA A 36 -8.86 -4.76 -10.13
N ALA A 37 -8.28 -3.56 -10.29
CA ALA A 37 -7.19 -3.30 -11.24
C ALA A 37 -5.81 -3.76 -10.74
N LEU A 38 -5.67 -4.12 -9.47
CA LEU A 38 -4.40 -4.56 -8.87
C LEU A 38 -4.42 -6.05 -8.59
N LYS A 39 -3.24 -6.68 -8.70
CA LYS A 39 -3.02 -8.02 -8.16
C LYS A 39 -2.73 -7.90 -6.67
N ASP A 40 -3.30 -8.79 -5.86
CA ASP A 40 -3.10 -8.89 -4.42
C ASP A 40 -1.83 -9.72 -4.09
N ASP A 41 -0.75 -9.44 -4.80
CA ASP A 41 0.54 -10.11 -4.65
C ASP A 41 1.37 -9.56 -3.49
N GLY A 42 0.95 -8.45 -2.88
CA GLY A 42 1.69 -7.75 -1.84
C GLY A 42 2.95 -7.05 -2.38
N ILE A 43 3.09 -6.87 -3.69
CA ILE A 43 4.26 -6.25 -4.33
C ILE A 43 3.97 -4.78 -4.65
N TYR A 44 4.85 -3.88 -4.19
CA TYR A 44 4.74 -2.46 -4.50
C TYR A 44 5.22 -2.10 -5.92
N GLY A 45 4.46 -2.52 -6.92
CA GLY A 45 4.70 -2.27 -8.34
C GLY A 45 4.33 -0.85 -8.82
N PRO A 46 4.58 -0.54 -10.11
CA PRO A 46 4.21 0.75 -10.71
C PRO A 46 2.70 1.01 -10.69
N ASP A 47 1.87 -0.01 -10.90
CA ASP A 47 0.40 0.12 -10.87
C ASP A 47 -0.11 0.42 -9.46
N THR A 48 0.36 -0.34 -8.46
CA THR A 48 0.04 -0.09 -7.05
C THR A 48 0.49 1.29 -6.62
N ARG A 49 1.67 1.74 -7.06
CA ARG A 49 2.19 3.08 -6.78
C ARG A 49 1.35 4.19 -7.41
N LYS A 50 0.91 4.01 -8.66
CA LYS A 50 0.06 4.97 -9.37
C LYS A 50 -1.28 5.13 -8.66
N LEU A 51 -1.96 4.03 -8.37
CA LEU A 51 -3.22 4.03 -7.62
C LEU A 51 -3.05 4.62 -6.23
N MET A 52 -2.06 4.18 -5.46
CA MET A 52 -1.79 4.73 -4.14
C MET A 52 -1.53 6.24 -4.17
N LYS A 53 -0.82 6.74 -5.18
CA LYS A 53 -0.60 8.19 -5.36
C LYS A 53 -1.90 8.93 -5.70
N MET A 54 -2.75 8.34 -6.55
CA MET A 54 -4.07 8.91 -6.87
C MET A 54 -4.95 8.99 -5.63
N GLU A 55 -5.04 7.92 -4.85
CA GLU A 55 -5.83 7.89 -3.60
C GLU A 55 -5.32 8.89 -2.55
N LEU A 56 -4.00 9.07 -2.45
CA LEU A 56 -3.40 10.09 -1.58
C LEU A 56 -3.66 11.52 -2.07
N GLN A 57 -3.91 11.73 -3.36
CA GLN A 57 -4.25 13.05 -3.92
C GLN A 57 -5.75 13.36 -3.80
N GLN A 58 -6.60 12.34 -3.67
CA GLN A 58 -8.05 12.51 -3.54
C GLN A 58 -8.53 12.70 -2.09
N LYS A 59 -7.64 12.54 -1.10
CA LYS A 59 -7.90 12.73 0.32
C LYS A 59 -7.32 14.06 0.81
#